data_AF-A0A3P3Z593-F1
#
_entry.id   AF-A0A3P3Z593-F1
#
_cell.length_a   1.000
_cell.length_b   1.000
_cell.length_c   1.000
_cell.angle_alpha   90.00
_cell.angle_beta   90.00
_cell.angle_gamma   90.00
#
_symmetry.space_group_name_H-M   'P 1'
#
loop_
_entity.id
_entity.type
_entity.pdbx_description
1 polymer ?
#
loop_
_entity_poly.entity_id
_entity_poly.type
_entity_poly.pdbx_seq_one_letter_code
_entity_poly.pdbx_strand_id
1 'polypeptide(L)'
;MTAAFAVHRPTHEQHEQNVLPHEEYVWHHLAVLLDTRGGLVWLCFFFPLSLHRTHFLSALSLPLMFGDIPMTFAPPYRERAIRGCLERSNTHLLSQSLRQETYMHTHTAYQLCTLFLGGLRVSHSAAPAMDASFILFLGAGKCNVVVDLPLRFVSSALSSSSSRLTGAATQRAALRIRNAGLQECPECYRALEAYAGGRKVVPLSADLYAAIASVVPAKFHTLMKGASEATLVPNFTNDPAQLLRIGVTAPEEAGRVADYTVEVKPKSAWQPPHIVGIVVDGAAHWIEETKHRHCRYAQMLCYKRIRDSAEEAPASVAAAGLHGSASSAKGGSAPYCPNYLFRPNLSSRDGLQRLMHSPQNNLRVISYHASRKVNHPGNPETLTVEELNGIADAIDASGVLVPLAHLQLYGCAPANADALPEEIQSRSVPVLDAQLLHHWSVAQNKKDVQWIVVDVDSETLCSCTSFTDEEAYKGLSCANPRYVVPSLDYAACLDRFYVSTTAKDVSLMIAVSCRRSESEESVSDYSVLTDVPPEVGGGCFVRHSHDVYRVGVVDLDVKTHKALEHYHTHDKNITNAFMRHNNNKRGA
;
A
#
# COMPACT_ATOMS: atom_id res chain seq x y z
N MET A 1 -18.12 42.86 51.31
CA MET A 1 -17.79 43.91 50.32
C MET A 1 -17.45 43.20 49.01
N THR A 2 -18.44 42.73 48.25
CA THR A 2 -19.21 43.38 47.15
C THR A 2 -18.43 43.56 45.83
N ALA A 3 -18.87 42.79 44.81
CA ALA A 3 -18.97 43.07 43.36
C ALA A 3 -17.69 43.45 42.57
N ALA A 4 -17.56 43.19 41.25
CA ALA A 4 -18.59 43.15 40.23
C ALA A 4 -18.19 42.33 38.99
N PHE A 5 -19.21 41.73 38.38
CA PHE A 5 -19.26 41.30 36.98
C PHE A 5 -19.41 42.51 36.06
N ALA A 6 -18.85 42.42 34.84
CA ALA A 6 -19.34 43.17 33.70
C ALA A 6 -19.58 42.20 32.53
N VAL A 7 -20.87 41.98 32.25
CA VAL A 7 -21.39 41.31 31.06
C VAL A 7 -21.71 42.39 30.04
N HIS A 8 -21.26 42.24 28.80
CA HIS A 8 -21.88 42.90 27.66
C HIS A 8 -22.41 41.83 26.69
N ARG A 9 -23.74 41.71 26.64
CA ARG A 9 -24.49 41.08 25.55
C ARG A 9 -24.69 42.10 24.42
N PRO A 10 -24.80 41.62 23.17
CA PRO A 10 -25.95 41.92 22.32
C PRO A 10 -26.71 40.60 22.07
N THR A 11 -27.92 40.45 22.62
CA THR A 11 -29.23 40.60 21.94
C THR A 11 -29.46 39.58 20.82
N HIS A 12 -30.29 38.61 21.23
CA HIS A 12 -31.05 37.61 20.49
C HIS A 12 -31.99 38.20 19.44
N GLU A 13 -32.21 37.46 18.36
CA GLU A 13 -33.52 37.06 17.77
C GLU A 13 -33.24 35.80 16.91
N GLN A 14 -33.50 34.58 17.42
CA GLN A 14 -34.72 33.74 17.24
C GLN A 14 -34.99 33.38 15.77
N HIS A 15 -34.90 32.13 15.31
CA HIS A 15 -35.67 30.93 15.69
C HIS A 15 -34.85 29.63 15.42
N GLU A 16 -34.68 28.73 16.40
CA GLU A 16 -35.43 27.46 16.63
C GLU A 16 -35.15 26.34 15.59
N GLN A 17 -34.93 25.06 15.93
CA GLN A 17 -34.67 24.30 17.17
C GLN A 17 -34.43 22.82 16.76
N ASN A 18 -33.93 22.01 17.71
CA ASN A 18 -33.77 20.53 17.73
C ASN A 18 -32.37 20.00 17.36
N VAL A 19 -31.41 19.94 18.31
CA VAL A 19 -31.22 19.01 19.46
C VAL A 19 -30.39 17.78 19.05
N LEU A 20 -29.12 17.83 19.45
CA LEU A 20 -28.14 16.74 19.53
C LEU A 20 -28.18 16.13 20.94
N PRO A 21 -27.92 14.82 21.14
CA PRO A 21 -27.68 14.29 22.47
C PRO A 21 -26.23 14.54 22.92
N HIS A 22 -26.13 14.82 24.22
CA HIS A 22 -24.94 15.09 25.02
C HIS A 22 -23.87 13.97 24.96
N GLU A 23 -22.60 14.36 24.83
CA GLU A 23 -21.47 13.60 25.38
C GLU A 23 -20.79 14.43 26.48
N GLU A 24 -20.64 13.81 27.64
CA GLU A 24 -20.00 14.38 28.83
C GLU A 24 -18.47 14.45 28.63
N TYR A 25 -17.92 15.67 28.68
CA TYR A 25 -16.48 15.89 28.76
C TYR A 25 -16.00 15.69 30.20
N VAL A 26 -15.34 14.56 30.49
CA VAL A 26 -14.56 14.40 31.72
C VAL A 26 -13.17 14.99 31.49
N TRP A 27 -12.90 16.12 32.14
CA TRP A 27 -11.57 16.72 32.22
C TRP A 27 -10.72 15.96 33.25
N HIS A 28 -9.65 15.29 32.82
CA HIS A 28 -8.62 14.81 33.73
C HIS A 28 -7.59 15.92 33.99
N HIS A 29 -7.62 16.49 35.18
CA HIS A 29 -6.52 17.29 35.72
C HIS A 29 -5.36 16.35 36.12
N LEU A 30 -4.22 16.46 35.43
CA LEU A 30 -2.97 15.87 35.85
C LEU A 30 -2.33 16.78 36.91
N ALA A 31 -2.33 16.35 38.16
CA ALA A 31 -1.52 16.97 39.21
C ALA A 31 -0.13 16.29 39.23
N VAL A 32 0.90 17.03 38.85
CA VAL A 32 2.30 16.59 38.94
C VAL A 32 2.83 16.99 40.32
N LEU A 33 3.14 16.01 41.16
CA LEU A 33 3.92 16.21 42.38
C LEU A 33 5.40 15.93 42.04
N LEU A 34 6.21 16.99 42.05
CA LEU A 34 7.66 16.91 42.02
C LEU A 34 8.14 16.55 43.43
N ASP A 35 8.76 15.38 43.61
CA ASP A 35 9.62 15.14 44.78
C ASP A 35 11.08 15.21 44.38
N THR A 36 11.76 16.21 44.95
CA THR A 36 13.19 16.40 44.90
C THR A 36 13.87 15.49 45.93
N ARG A 37 14.01 14.20 45.62
CA ARG A 37 15.03 13.28 46.16
C ARG A 37 14.93 11.95 45.41
N GLY A 38 16.05 11.52 44.81
CA GLY A 38 16.10 10.37 43.92
C GLY A 38 15.54 9.07 44.53
N GLY A 39 14.56 8.50 43.83
CA GLY A 39 14.00 7.17 44.05
C GLY A 39 13.14 6.76 42.84
N LEU A 40 13.24 5.49 42.42
CA LEU A 40 12.46 4.91 41.33
C LEU A 40 10.95 5.02 41.62
N VAL A 41 10.17 5.53 40.67
CA VAL A 41 8.70 5.45 40.69
C VAL A 41 8.26 4.29 39.80
N TRP A 42 7.60 3.30 40.39
CA TRP A 42 6.84 2.29 39.66
C TRP A 42 5.44 2.85 39.35
N LEU A 43 5.08 2.89 38.07
CA LEU A 43 3.72 3.24 37.62
C LEU A 43 2.86 1.96 37.63
N CYS A 44 1.92 1.87 38.58
CA CYS A 44 0.84 0.88 38.55
C CYS A 44 -0.40 1.54 37.93
N PHE A 45 -0.92 0.96 36.83
CA PHE A 45 -2.22 1.34 36.27
C PHE A 45 -3.34 0.65 37.06
N PHE A 46 -4.28 1.44 37.60
CA PHE A 46 -5.57 0.94 38.08
C PHE A 46 -6.62 1.14 36.99
N PHE A 47 -7.17 0.05 36.46
CA PHE A 47 -8.41 0.09 35.67
C PHE A 47 -9.61 0.04 36.62
N PRO A 48 -10.65 0.89 36.44
CA PRO A 48 -11.91 0.70 37.14
C PRO A 48 -12.69 -0.45 36.50
N LEU A 49 -12.71 -1.59 37.18
CA LEU A 49 -13.68 -2.66 36.96
C LEU A 49 -15.05 -2.19 37.49
N SER A 50 -16.01 -1.96 36.59
CA SER A 50 -17.41 -1.83 36.97
C SER A 50 -18.02 -3.24 37.09
N LEU A 51 -18.43 -3.57 38.31
CA LEU A 51 -19.01 -4.85 38.72
C LEU A 51 -20.51 -4.63 38.92
N HIS A 52 -21.35 -5.35 38.17
CA HIS A 52 -22.68 -5.74 38.63
C HIS A 52 -22.88 -7.25 38.47
N ARG A 53 -23.26 -7.85 39.60
CA ARG A 53 -23.44 -9.27 39.96
C ARG A 53 -24.39 -10.03 39.00
N THR A 54 -24.35 -11.36 38.82
CA THR A 54 -24.44 -12.42 39.85
C THR A 54 -24.03 -13.84 39.37
N HIS A 55 -23.32 -14.56 40.26
CA HIS A 55 -23.30 -16.01 40.55
C HIS A 55 -22.95 -17.06 39.46
N PHE A 56 -21.75 -17.66 39.54
CA PHE A 56 -21.56 -18.99 40.15
C PHE A 56 -20.06 -19.28 40.42
N LEU A 57 -19.78 -19.90 41.57
CA LEU A 57 -18.45 -20.31 42.05
C LEU A 57 -18.02 -21.62 41.40
N SER A 58 -16.77 -21.72 40.96
CA SER A 58 -15.90 -22.85 41.33
C SER A 58 -14.43 -22.48 41.13
N ALA A 59 -13.67 -22.58 42.22
CA ALA A 59 -12.23 -22.51 42.24
C ALA A 59 -11.66 -23.88 41.83
N LEU A 60 -10.49 -23.89 41.19
CA LEU A 60 -9.38 -24.74 41.59
C LEU A 60 -8.09 -24.37 40.87
N SER A 61 -7.06 -24.24 41.69
CA SER A 61 -5.68 -23.90 41.41
C SER A 61 -4.94 -25.03 40.66
N LEU A 62 -3.98 -24.67 39.82
CA LEU A 62 -2.96 -25.59 39.28
C LEU A 62 -1.56 -25.03 39.61
N PRO A 63 -0.67 -25.83 40.24
CA PRO A 63 0.71 -25.45 40.46
C PRO A 63 1.64 -25.92 39.32
N LEU A 64 2.74 -25.18 39.16
CA LEU A 64 3.92 -25.53 38.38
C LEU A 64 4.60 -26.80 38.92
N MET A 65 5.04 -27.68 38.02
CA MET A 65 6.00 -28.75 38.28
C MET A 65 7.03 -28.79 37.14
N PHE A 66 8.30 -28.69 37.52
CA PHE A 66 9.48 -29.06 36.72
C PHE A 66 9.72 -30.57 36.83
N GLY A 67 10.31 -31.20 35.80
CA GLY A 67 10.87 -32.55 35.93
C GLY A 67 11.25 -33.24 34.60
N ASP A 68 12.54 -33.13 34.26
CA ASP A 68 13.50 -34.13 33.78
C ASP A 68 13.27 -35.08 32.57
N ILE A 69 14.40 -35.26 31.86
CA ILE A 69 14.71 -36.04 30.65
C ILE A 69 14.90 -37.54 30.97
N PRO A 70 14.75 -38.46 30.00
CA PRO A 70 15.93 -39.24 29.60
C PRO A 70 16.09 -39.52 28.08
N MET A 71 17.34 -39.70 27.67
CA MET A 71 17.82 -40.15 26.34
C MET A 71 17.41 -41.60 26.01
N THR A 72 17.29 -41.95 24.71
CA THR A 72 18.28 -42.80 23.96
C THR A 72 17.79 -43.28 22.58
N PHE A 73 18.78 -43.63 21.75
CA PHE A 73 18.83 -44.43 20.51
C PHE A 73 18.93 -43.73 19.14
N ALA A 74 20.06 -44.01 18.50
CA ALA A 74 20.43 -43.75 17.11
C ALA A 74 20.51 -45.10 16.32
N PRO A 75 21.04 -45.16 15.08
CA PRO A 75 20.35 -45.29 13.79
C PRO A 75 20.61 -46.67 13.11
N PRO A 76 20.32 -46.84 11.79
CA PRO A 76 21.47 -47.14 10.90
C PRO A 76 21.39 -46.70 9.41
N TYR A 77 22.58 -46.35 8.89
CA TYR A 77 23.24 -46.69 7.59
C TYR A 77 22.60 -46.49 6.21
N ARG A 78 23.33 -45.77 5.32
CA ARG A 78 24.06 -46.37 4.18
C ARG A 78 25.18 -45.48 3.60
N GLU A 79 26.36 -46.07 3.46
CA GLU A 79 27.59 -45.57 2.82
C GLU A 79 27.66 -45.89 1.30
N ARG A 80 28.41 -45.07 0.56
CA ARG A 80 29.47 -45.42 -0.43
C ARG A 80 30.10 -44.09 -0.91
N ALA A 81 31.33 -43.70 -0.56
CA ALA A 81 32.67 -44.26 -0.84
C ALA A 81 33.12 -44.16 -2.31
N ILE A 82 34.01 -43.18 -2.60
CA ILE A 82 35.16 -43.32 -3.51
C ILE A 82 36.34 -42.53 -2.88
N ARG A 83 37.54 -43.13 -2.95
CA ARG A 83 38.78 -42.84 -2.21
C ARG A 83 39.94 -42.60 -3.19
N GLY A 84 40.92 -41.78 -2.77
CA GLY A 84 42.34 -41.82 -3.19
C GLY A 84 42.73 -40.74 -4.19
N CYS A 85 43.92 -40.11 -4.18
CA CYS A 85 45.15 -40.22 -3.38
C CYS A 85 45.99 -38.95 -3.66
N LEU A 86 46.77 -38.43 -2.69
CA LEU A 86 48.24 -38.30 -2.73
C LEU A 86 48.77 -37.34 -1.63
N GLU A 87 49.61 -37.92 -0.78
CA GLU A 87 50.49 -37.27 0.19
C GLU A 87 51.68 -36.58 -0.48
N ARG A 88 52.22 -35.52 0.13
CA ARG A 88 53.65 -35.40 0.50
C ARG A 88 53.95 -34.11 1.31
N SER A 89 54.28 -34.35 2.58
CA SER A 89 55.46 -33.87 3.32
C SER A 89 55.94 -32.42 3.22
N ASN A 90 55.96 -31.70 4.35
CA ASN A 90 57.19 -31.48 5.12
C ASN A 90 56.95 -30.71 6.44
N THR A 91 57.47 -31.26 7.53
CA THR A 91 57.62 -30.69 8.88
C THR A 91 59.10 -30.37 9.15
N HIS A 92 59.34 -29.39 10.04
CA HIS A 92 60.53 -29.06 10.86
C HIS A 92 60.66 -27.52 10.92
N LEU A 93 60.70 -26.80 12.05
CA LEU A 93 61.40 -27.03 13.31
C LEU A 93 60.74 -26.30 14.52
N LEU A 94 60.68 -27.03 15.64
CA LEU A 94 60.80 -26.67 17.06
C LEU A 94 61.80 -25.51 17.33
N SER A 95 61.84 -24.75 18.43
CA SER A 95 61.23 -24.76 19.78
C SER A 95 61.85 -23.62 20.61
N GLN A 96 61.40 -23.49 21.87
CA GLN A 96 62.00 -22.80 23.03
C GLN A 96 61.42 -21.40 23.32
N SER A 97 61.07 -21.03 24.55
CA SER A 97 61.01 -21.77 25.81
C SER A 97 60.15 -20.95 26.78
N LEU A 98 59.24 -21.66 27.44
CA LEU A 98 58.68 -21.40 28.77
C LEU A 98 59.70 -20.92 29.82
N ARG A 99 59.29 -20.00 30.71
CA ARG A 99 59.38 -20.03 32.20
C ARG A 99 58.76 -18.75 32.79
N GLN A 100 57.69 -18.88 33.60
CA GLN A 100 57.67 -18.65 35.07
C GLN A 100 57.92 -17.16 35.44
N GLU A 101 57.04 -16.43 36.13
CA GLU A 101 56.56 -16.72 37.48
C GLU A 101 55.40 -15.77 37.88
N THR A 102 54.48 -16.31 38.67
CA THR A 102 53.45 -15.63 39.45
C THR A 102 54.09 -15.13 40.74
N TYR A 103 53.95 -13.86 41.18
CA TYR A 103 53.97 -13.48 42.61
C TYR A 103 53.58 -11.99 42.82
N MET A 104 52.44 -11.80 43.49
CA MET A 104 52.12 -10.81 44.54
C MET A 104 52.06 -9.27 44.32
N HIS A 105 50.87 -8.78 44.72
CA HIS A 105 50.59 -7.63 45.59
C HIS A 105 50.47 -6.18 45.03
N THR A 106 49.18 -5.76 44.96
CA THR A 106 48.63 -4.55 45.59
C THR A 106 49.50 -3.30 45.60
N HIS A 107 49.26 -2.39 44.64
CA HIS A 107 49.23 -0.93 44.84
C HIS A 107 49.05 -0.20 43.50
N THR A 108 47.83 -0.16 42.94
CA THR A 108 47.47 0.87 41.92
C THR A 108 45.96 1.04 41.73
N ALA A 109 45.18 0.87 42.80
CA ALA A 109 43.76 1.17 42.81
C ALA A 109 43.51 2.41 43.69
N TYR A 110 44.12 3.56 43.39
CA TYR A 110 43.79 4.85 44.03
C TYR A 110 44.22 6.10 43.24
N GLN A 111 44.40 6.00 41.91
CA GLN A 111 44.82 7.14 41.07
C GLN A 111 44.08 7.26 39.72
N LEU A 112 42.80 6.87 39.68
CA LEU A 112 41.94 7.01 38.49
C LEU A 112 40.51 7.50 38.79
N CYS A 113 40.31 8.21 39.91
CA CYS A 113 39.00 8.76 40.29
C CYS A 113 39.02 10.27 40.64
N THR A 114 39.97 11.04 40.11
CA THR A 114 40.01 12.50 40.40
C THR A 114 40.47 13.34 39.21
N LEU A 115 39.89 13.07 38.03
CA LEU A 115 39.97 13.96 36.85
C LEU A 115 38.66 13.88 36.04
N PHE A 116 37.52 13.97 36.73
CA PHE A 116 36.23 14.31 36.14
C PHE A 116 35.49 15.12 37.18
N LEU A 117 35.61 16.45 37.11
CA LEU A 117 34.75 17.50 37.65
C LEU A 117 35.56 18.81 37.66
N GLY A 118 35.82 19.33 36.48
CA GLY A 118 36.35 20.68 36.25
C GLY A 118 35.52 21.31 35.15
N GLY A 119 34.85 22.42 35.47
CA GLY A 119 33.70 22.94 34.75
C GLY A 119 33.94 23.24 33.26
N LEU A 120 33.16 22.56 32.42
CA LEU A 120 32.74 23.10 31.13
C LEU A 120 31.31 23.60 31.31
N ARG A 121 31.14 24.92 31.26
CA ARG A 121 29.86 25.55 30.94
C ARG A 121 29.36 24.87 29.67
N VAL A 122 28.29 24.09 29.79
CA VAL A 122 27.48 23.68 28.65
C VAL A 122 26.80 24.95 28.16
N SER A 123 27.48 25.68 27.28
CA SER A 123 26.75 26.44 26.27
C SER A 123 25.79 25.44 25.63
N HIS A 124 24.49 25.68 25.74
CA HIS A 124 23.50 25.07 24.87
C HIS A 124 23.83 25.49 23.44
N SER A 125 24.80 24.78 22.84
CA SER A 125 24.89 24.64 21.41
C SER A 125 23.58 23.98 21.02
N ALA A 126 22.65 24.75 20.45
CA ALA A 126 21.56 24.18 19.69
C ALA A 126 22.15 23.07 18.82
N ALA A 127 21.53 21.89 18.82
CA ALA A 127 21.85 20.89 17.81
C ALA A 127 21.80 21.63 16.46
N PRO A 128 22.79 21.45 15.57
CA PRO A 128 22.78 22.14 14.29
C PRO A 128 21.44 21.87 13.63
N ALA A 129 20.70 22.94 13.32
CA ALA A 129 19.39 22.85 12.70
C ALA A 129 19.50 21.90 11.50
N MET A 130 18.61 20.92 11.42
CA MET A 130 18.62 19.95 10.33
C MET A 130 18.55 20.71 9.01
N ASP A 131 19.54 20.49 8.13
CA ASP A 131 19.59 21.17 6.84
C ASP A 131 18.46 20.65 5.92
N ALA A 132 17.40 21.45 5.82
CA ALA A 132 16.23 21.16 5.02
C ALA A 132 16.52 21.06 3.51
N SER A 133 17.67 21.54 3.03
CA SER A 133 18.05 21.48 1.61
C SER A 133 18.17 20.04 1.08
N PHE A 134 18.35 19.06 1.97
CA PHE A 134 18.42 17.65 1.61
C PHE A 134 17.05 16.95 1.55
N ILE A 135 15.98 17.62 1.98
CA ILE A 135 14.61 17.07 2.01
C ILE A 135 13.87 17.53 0.76
N LEU A 136 13.32 16.58 0.00
CA LEU A 136 12.54 16.85 -1.20
C LEU A 136 11.09 16.48 -0.97
N PHE A 137 10.17 17.36 -1.31
CA PHE A 137 8.74 17.02 -1.35
C PHE A 137 8.46 16.11 -2.55
N LEU A 138 8.03 14.87 -2.30
CA LEU A 138 7.70 13.91 -3.35
C LEU A 138 6.23 14.02 -3.77
N GLY A 139 5.33 14.27 -2.83
CA GLY A 139 3.91 14.38 -3.13
C GLY A 139 3.01 14.37 -1.90
N ALA A 140 1.73 14.57 -2.13
CA ALA A 140 0.69 14.47 -1.10
C ALA A 140 -0.56 13.83 -1.69
N GLY A 141 -1.14 12.90 -0.94
CA GLY A 141 -2.46 12.35 -1.19
C GLY A 141 -3.53 13.13 -0.43
N LYS A 142 -4.73 12.53 -0.30
CA LYS A 142 -5.80 13.10 0.54
C LYS A 142 -5.52 13.01 2.04
N CYS A 143 -4.62 12.12 2.43
CA CYS A 143 -4.48 11.67 3.82
C CYS A 143 -3.03 11.65 4.31
N ASN A 144 -2.06 11.89 3.42
CA ASN A 144 -0.65 11.76 3.75
C ASN A 144 0.21 12.68 2.87
N VAL A 145 1.39 12.99 3.39
CA VAL A 145 2.48 13.70 2.71
C VAL A 145 3.67 12.76 2.63
N VAL A 146 4.38 12.76 1.51
CA VAL A 146 5.58 11.97 1.31
C VAL A 146 6.73 12.90 0.96
N VAL A 147 7.84 12.75 1.67
CA VAL A 147 9.09 13.45 1.41
C VAL A 147 10.22 12.46 1.25
N ASP A 148 11.26 12.85 0.54
CA ASP A 148 12.48 12.09 0.34
C ASP A 148 13.62 12.73 1.12
N LEU A 149 14.41 11.91 1.82
CA LEU A 149 15.53 12.37 2.61
C LEU A 149 16.64 11.31 2.73
N PRO A 150 17.90 11.73 2.93
CA PRO A 150 18.99 10.82 3.25
C PRO A 150 18.70 9.96 4.49
N LEU A 151 18.90 8.64 4.39
CA LEU A 151 18.59 7.67 5.45
C LEU A 151 19.28 8.01 6.79
N ARG A 152 20.44 8.69 6.75
CA ARG A 152 21.15 9.18 7.94
C ARG A 152 20.30 10.03 8.88
N PHE A 153 19.30 10.77 8.38
CA PHE A 153 18.41 11.59 9.21
C PHE A 153 17.41 10.78 10.04
N VAL A 154 17.22 9.48 9.72
CA VAL A 154 16.32 8.55 10.44
C VAL A 154 17.07 7.33 10.98
N SER A 155 18.40 7.26 10.80
CA SER A 155 19.22 6.10 11.12
C SER A 155 19.35 5.78 12.60
N SER A 156 19.23 6.76 13.50
CA SER A 156 19.22 6.52 14.95
C SER A 156 18.07 5.61 15.39
N ALA A 157 16.94 5.64 14.66
CA ALA A 157 15.79 4.75 14.88
C ALA A 157 15.94 3.36 14.20
N LEU A 158 16.98 3.16 13.37
CA LEU A 158 17.21 1.91 12.62
C LEU A 158 18.12 0.90 13.37
N SER A 159 18.60 1.23 14.56
CA SER A 159 19.67 0.57 15.33
C SER A 159 19.44 -0.87 15.83
N SER A 160 18.53 -1.64 15.24
CA SER A 160 18.20 -3.01 15.67
C SER A 160 18.64 -4.11 14.70
N SER A 161 19.15 -3.79 13.52
CA SER A 161 19.63 -4.78 12.54
C SER A 161 21.07 -4.48 12.13
N SER A 162 22.01 -5.19 12.75
CA SER A 162 23.42 -5.16 12.39
C SER A 162 23.64 -5.87 11.05
N SER A 163 23.64 -5.13 9.96
CA SER A 163 24.56 -5.39 8.86
C SER A 163 25.27 -4.08 8.56
N ARG A 164 26.58 -4.14 8.33
CA ARG A 164 27.36 -2.98 7.92
C ARG A 164 26.80 -2.50 6.58
N LEU A 165 25.89 -1.53 6.61
CA LEU A 165 25.43 -0.80 5.44
C LEU A 165 26.62 -0.01 4.89
N THR A 166 27.50 -0.67 4.13
CA THR A 166 28.71 -0.09 3.53
C THR A 166 28.40 0.97 2.46
N GLY A 167 27.12 1.35 2.29
CA GLY A 167 26.64 2.47 1.46
C GLY A 167 25.48 3.29 2.07
N ALA A 168 25.15 3.15 3.36
CA ALA A 168 23.97 3.83 3.97
C ALA A 168 23.98 5.36 3.88
N ALA A 169 25.16 5.98 3.75
CA ALA A 169 25.27 7.44 3.76
C ALA A 169 24.67 8.11 2.50
N THR A 170 24.53 7.37 1.38
CA THR A 170 23.99 7.87 0.12
C THR A 170 22.57 7.38 -0.18
N GLN A 171 22.08 6.36 0.53
CA GLN A 171 20.71 5.88 0.34
C GLN A 171 19.69 6.92 0.80
N ARG A 172 18.75 7.21 -0.09
CA ARG A 172 17.63 8.12 0.14
C ARG A 172 16.36 7.30 0.35
N ALA A 173 15.58 7.69 1.35
CA ALA A 173 14.36 7.01 1.72
C ALA A 173 13.18 7.95 1.66
N ALA A 174 12.01 7.37 1.38
CA ALA A 174 10.76 8.09 1.41
C ALA A 174 10.18 8.01 2.83
N LEU A 175 9.81 9.15 3.37
CA LEU A 175 9.17 9.28 4.66
C LEU A 175 7.72 9.75 4.45
N ARG A 176 6.81 8.89 4.89
CA ARG A 176 5.37 9.08 4.76
C ARG A 176 4.79 9.57 6.08
N ILE A 177 4.21 10.75 6.06
CA ILE A 177 3.66 11.45 7.23
C ILE A 177 2.16 11.51 7.07
N ARG A 178 1.44 11.19 8.15
CA ARG A 178 -0.01 11.14 8.20
C ARG A 178 -0.50 11.68 9.53
N ASN A 179 -1.73 12.17 9.53
CA ASN A 179 -2.48 12.35 10.75
C ASN A 179 -2.85 10.96 11.32
N ALA A 180 -2.80 10.80 12.65
CA ALA A 180 -2.72 9.51 13.37
C ALA A 180 -3.87 8.51 13.12
N GLY A 181 -4.97 8.91 12.49
CA GLY A 181 -6.19 8.11 12.35
C GLY A 181 -6.21 7.06 11.23
N LEU A 182 -5.22 6.98 10.35
CA LEU A 182 -5.28 6.11 9.16
C LEU A 182 -4.13 5.09 9.12
N GLN A 183 -4.47 3.81 9.24
CA GLN A 183 -3.53 2.70 9.15
C GLN A 183 -3.45 2.12 7.73
N GLU A 184 -2.34 1.45 7.41
CA GLU A 184 -2.26 0.65 6.19
C GLU A 184 -3.12 -0.61 6.36
N CYS A 185 -3.72 -1.10 5.28
CA CYS A 185 -4.48 -2.34 5.29
C CYS A 185 -3.51 -3.52 5.48
N PRO A 186 -3.58 -4.25 6.60
CA PRO A 186 -2.62 -5.32 6.89
C PRO A 186 -2.72 -6.47 5.88
N GLU A 187 -3.93 -6.77 5.42
CA GLU A 187 -4.18 -7.84 4.46
C GLU A 187 -3.60 -7.52 3.07
N CYS A 188 -3.79 -6.27 2.60
CA CYS A 188 -3.20 -5.82 1.34
C CYS A 188 -1.68 -5.76 1.45
N TYR A 189 -1.14 -5.26 2.56
CA TYR A 189 0.31 -5.21 2.77
C TYR A 189 0.90 -6.61 2.76
N ARG A 190 0.33 -7.56 3.50
CA ARG A 190 0.79 -8.96 3.54
C ARG A 190 0.84 -9.60 2.16
N ALA A 191 -0.23 -9.45 1.37
CA ALA A 191 -0.31 -10.03 0.03
C ALA A 191 0.64 -9.36 -0.99
N LEU A 192 1.00 -8.10 -0.76
CA LEU A 192 1.80 -7.30 -1.68
C LEU A 192 3.17 -6.93 -1.10
N GLU A 193 3.62 -7.59 -0.03
CA GLU A 193 4.80 -7.20 0.74
C GLU A 193 6.06 -7.13 -0.12
N ALA A 194 6.25 -8.12 -1.01
CA ALA A 194 7.38 -8.15 -1.95
C ALA A 194 7.44 -6.88 -2.85
N TYR A 195 6.29 -6.32 -3.21
CA TYR A 195 6.18 -5.15 -4.08
C TYR A 195 6.10 -3.83 -3.30
N ALA A 196 5.44 -3.84 -2.15
CA ALA A 196 5.29 -2.69 -1.27
C ALA A 196 6.62 -2.38 -0.58
N GLY A 197 7.37 -3.41 -0.20
CA GLY A 197 8.62 -3.34 0.52
C GLY A 197 8.46 -3.02 2.01
N GLY A 198 9.57 -2.96 2.74
CA GLY A 198 9.56 -2.81 4.19
C GLY A 198 8.89 -1.50 4.65
N ARG A 199 8.12 -1.57 5.74
CA ARG A 199 7.51 -0.43 6.41
C ARG A 199 8.05 -0.33 7.83
N LYS A 200 8.61 0.82 8.20
CA LYS A 200 9.08 1.04 9.58
C LYS A 200 8.56 2.37 10.12
N VAL A 201 7.82 2.30 11.21
CA VAL A 201 7.43 3.50 11.95
C VAL A 201 8.66 4.09 12.63
N VAL A 202 8.88 5.39 12.46
CA VAL A 202 9.97 6.15 13.05
C VAL A 202 9.42 7.38 13.78
N PRO A 203 10.00 7.74 14.93
CA PRO A 203 9.60 8.94 15.64
C PRO A 203 9.93 10.18 14.82
N LEU A 204 9.01 11.15 14.80
CA LEU A 204 9.18 12.42 14.11
C LEU A 204 9.56 13.48 15.15
N SER A 205 10.87 13.74 15.29
CA SER A 205 11.37 14.77 16.21
C SER A 205 10.88 16.16 15.81
N ALA A 206 10.82 17.09 16.76
CA ALA A 206 10.41 18.47 16.48
C ALA A 206 11.25 19.13 15.37
N ASP A 207 12.56 18.88 15.36
CA ASP A 207 13.47 19.42 14.35
C ASP A 207 13.22 18.82 12.97
N LEU A 208 13.01 17.50 12.88
CA LEU A 208 12.69 16.83 11.62
C LEU A 208 11.32 17.28 11.10
N TYR A 209 10.32 17.40 11.98
CA TYR A 209 9.01 17.94 11.63
C TYR A 209 9.13 19.35 11.04
N ALA A 210 9.87 20.24 11.71
CA ALA A 210 10.05 21.63 11.28
C ALA A 210 10.78 21.71 9.94
N ALA A 211 11.84 20.92 9.74
CA ALA A 211 12.56 20.84 8.48
C ALA A 211 11.65 20.36 7.34
N ILE A 212 10.82 19.34 7.57
CA ILE A 212 9.88 18.86 6.56
C ILE A 212 8.78 19.90 6.29
N ALA A 213 8.22 20.52 7.32
CA ALA A 213 7.20 21.56 7.16
C ALA A 213 7.70 22.76 6.34
N SER A 214 9.01 23.04 6.34
CA SER A 214 9.62 24.10 5.54
C SER A 214 9.66 23.82 4.02
N VAL A 215 9.65 22.55 3.61
CA VAL A 215 9.69 22.15 2.18
C VAL A 215 8.32 21.71 1.65
N VAL A 216 7.41 21.29 2.53
CA VAL A 216 6.06 20.88 2.15
C VAL A 216 5.20 22.13 1.86
N PRO A 217 4.48 22.19 0.72
CA PRO A 217 3.58 23.30 0.43
C PRO A 217 2.53 23.51 1.53
N ALA A 218 2.31 24.78 1.94
CA ALA A 218 1.44 25.14 3.06
C ALA A 218 0.02 24.54 3.01
N LYS A 219 -0.54 24.37 1.80
CA LYS A 219 -1.84 23.73 1.58
C LYS A 219 -1.94 22.28 2.10
N PHE A 220 -0.82 21.61 2.31
CA PHE A 220 -0.76 20.22 2.79
C PHE A 220 -0.38 20.10 4.27
N HIS A 221 -0.08 21.21 4.96
CA HIS A 221 0.34 21.18 6.37
C HIS A 221 -0.72 20.59 7.30
N THR A 222 -2.00 20.73 6.96
CA THR A 222 -3.11 20.12 7.72
C THR A 222 -3.03 18.60 7.78
N LEU A 223 -2.41 17.95 6.77
CA LEU A 223 -2.24 16.49 6.72
C LEU A 223 -1.14 15.99 7.67
N MET A 224 -0.21 16.86 8.04
CA MET A 224 0.91 16.55 8.94
C MET A 224 0.64 16.98 10.39
N LYS A 225 -0.35 17.86 10.61
CA LYS A 225 -0.61 18.48 11.90
C LYS A 225 -0.77 17.44 13.01
N GLY A 226 0.08 17.53 14.03
CA GLY A 226 0.04 16.65 15.21
C GLY A 226 0.70 15.28 15.01
N ALA A 227 1.36 15.03 13.87
CA ALA A 227 2.11 13.81 13.66
C ALA A 227 3.34 13.75 14.58
N SER A 228 3.39 12.75 15.46
CA SER A 228 4.55 12.40 16.30
C SER A 228 5.41 11.31 15.69
N GLU A 229 4.91 10.65 14.66
CA GLU A 229 5.55 9.52 13.98
C GLU A 229 5.36 9.64 12.48
N ALA A 230 6.26 9.01 11.74
CA ALA A 230 6.17 8.85 10.31
C ALA A 230 6.52 7.40 9.92
N THR A 231 6.16 6.99 8.71
CA THR A 231 6.47 5.65 8.21
C THR A 231 7.55 5.77 7.14
N LEU A 232 8.69 5.13 7.39
CA LEU A 232 9.72 4.92 6.40
C LEU A 232 9.20 3.91 5.38
N VAL A 233 9.22 4.30 4.11
CA VAL A 233 8.80 3.48 2.96
C VAL A 233 9.88 3.52 1.87
N PRO A 234 9.90 2.53 0.96
CA PRO A 234 10.83 2.54 -0.15
C PRO A 234 10.54 3.73 -1.06
N ASN A 235 11.61 4.43 -1.45
CA ASN A 235 11.48 5.44 -2.48
C ASN A 235 11.48 4.75 -3.86
N PHE A 236 10.28 4.56 -4.43
CA PHE A 236 10.09 3.98 -5.75
C PHE A 236 10.41 4.94 -6.91
N THR A 237 10.89 6.16 -6.65
CA THR A 237 11.43 7.04 -7.71
C THR A 237 12.94 6.94 -7.87
N ASN A 238 13.62 6.22 -6.98
CA ASN A 238 15.06 5.98 -7.09
C ASN A 238 15.36 5.12 -8.34
N ASP A 239 16.46 5.45 -9.01
CA ASP A 239 16.97 4.71 -10.16
C ASP A 239 17.24 3.23 -9.77
N PRO A 240 16.58 2.27 -10.45
CA PRO A 240 16.69 0.87 -10.10
C PRO A 240 18.08 0.27 -10.38
N ALA A 241 18.79 0.72 -11.43
CA ALA A 241 20.10 0.21 -11.77
C ALA A 241 21.17 0.70 -10.77
N GLN A 242 21.06 1.97 -10.34
CA GLN A 242 21.90 2.51 -9.26
C GLN A 242 21.69 1.78 -7.93
N LEU A 243 20.44 1.46 -7.58
CA LEU A 243 20.11 0.72 -6.36
C LEU A 243 20.76 -0.67 -6.33
N LEU A 244 20.78 -1.36 -7.48
CA LEU A 244 21.38 -2.69 -7.61
C LEU A 244 22.91 -2.65 -7.81
N ARG A 245 23.52 -1.46 -7.91
CA ARG A 245 24.95 -1.28 -8.24
C ARG A 245 25.36 -2.04 -9.51
N ILE A 246 24.41 -2.28 -10.41
CA ILE A 246 24.70 -2.82 -11.73
C ILE A 246 25.46 -1.70 -12.43
N GLY A 247 26.73 -1.94 -12.82
CA GLY A 247 27.63 -0.88 -13.31
C GLY A 247 26.99 0.03 -14.35
N VAL A 248 26.46 1.17 -13.88
CA VAL A 248 25.84 2.21 -14.71
C VAL A 248 26.89 3.26 -15.05
N THR A 249 28.07 2.85 -15.52
CA THR A 249 28.95 3.79 -16.22
C THR A 249 28.28 4.10 -17.54
N ALA A 250 27.59 5.25 -17.61
CA ALA A 250 27.14 5.81 -18.88
C ALA A 250 28.38 6.00 -19.76
N PRO A 251 28.40 5.46 -21.00
CA PRO A 251 29.31 6.01 -22.00
C PRO A 251 28.99 7.51 -22.09
N GLU A 252 30.00 8.37 -21.90
CA GLU A 252 29.84 9.83 -21.95
C GLU A 252 29.30 10.34 -23.30
N GLU A 253 29.16 9.45 -24.30
CA GLU A 253 28.76 9.78 -25.66
C GLU A 253 27.81 8.73 -26.24
N ALA A 254 26.57 8.59 -25.75
CA ALA A 254 25.48 8.05 -26.59
C ALA A 254 24.08 8.36 -26.04
N GLY A 255 23.14 8.65 -26.94
CA GLY A 255 21.81 9.17 -26.64
C GLY A 255 20.93 8.29 -25.72
N ARG A 256 19.99 8.99 -25.07
CA ARG A 256 18.82 8.47 -24.32
C ARG A 256 19.11 7.57 -23.10
N VAL A 257 19.86 8.09 -22.12
CA VAL A 257 19.70 7.70 -20.71
C VAL A 257 18.46 8.39 -20.16
N ALA A 258 17.30 7.74 -20.24
CA ALA A 258 16.06 8.25 -19.69
C ALA A 258 15.70 7.42 -18.46
N ASP A 259 16.11 7.88 -17.28
CA ASP A 259 15.59 7.35 -16.03
C ASP A 259 14.30 8.10 -15.68
N TYR A 260 13.22 7.38 -15.43
CA TYR A 260 11.92 7.96 -15.11
C TYR A 260 11.07 7.01 -14.29
N THR A 261 10.02 7.55 -13.67
CA THR A 261 9.06 6.79 -12.88
C THR A 261 7.66 7.09 -13.36
N VAL A 262 6.90 6.03 -13.60
CA VAL A 262 5.50 6.07 -14.03
C VAL A 262 4.60 5.56 -12.92
N GLU A 263 3.54 6.30 -12.64
CA GLU A 263 2.42 5.86 -11.82
C GLU A 263 1.31 5.31 -12.72
N VAL A 264 0.88 4.07 -12.47
CA VAL A 264 -0.27 3.43 -13.12
C VAL A 264 -1.31 3.09 -12.07
N LYS A 265 -2.54 3.59 -12.21
CA LYS A 265 -3.69 3.14 -11.39
C LYS A 265 -4.49 2.12 -12.20
N PRO A 266 -4.35 0.80 -11.93
CA PRO A 266 -4.96 -0.25 -12.73
C PRO A 266 -6.49 -0.31 -12.57
N LYS A 267 -7.03 0.25 -11.47
CA LYS A 267 -8.45 0.16 -11.08
C LYS A 267 -8.87 -1.28 -10.88
N SER A 268 -10.19 -1.52 -10.92
CA SER A 268 -10.80 -2.77 -10.48
C SER A 268 -10.82 -3.82 -11.59
N ALA A 269 -10.14 -4.93 -11.35
CA ALA A 269 -10.39 -6.21 -12.00
C ALA A 269 -11.89 -6.51 -11.96
N TRP A 270 -12.41 -7.02 -13.07
CA TRP A 270 -13.80 -7.37 -13.21
C TRP A 270 -13.93 -8.79 -13.74
N GLN A 271 -14.83 -9.54 -13.12
CA GLN A 271 -15.32 -10.82 -13.59
C GLN A 271 -16.84 -10.86 -13.38
N PRO A 272 -17.57 -11.71 -14.12
CA PRO A 272 -18.96 -12.00 -13.83
C PRO A 272 -19.20 -12.28 -12.34
N PRO A 273 -20.17 -11.62 -11.70
CA PRO A 273 -20.49 -11.90 -10.31
C PRO A 273 -21.15 -13.30 -10.18
N HIS A 274 -20.56 -14.18 -9.37
CA HIS A 274 -21.18 -15.46 -8.99
C HIS A 274 -22.35 -15.26 -8.02
N ILE A 275 -22.22 -14.30 -7.09
CA ILE A 275 -23.25 -13.96 -6.10
C ILE A 275 -23.95 -12.70 -6.61
N VAL A 276 -25.16 -12.87 -7.11
CA VAL A 276 -25.94 -11.83 -7.79
C VAL A 276 -27.07 -11.26 -6.94
N GLY A 277 -27.32 -11.85 -5.76
CA GLY A 277 -28.34 -11.37 -4.86
C GLY A 277 -28.21 -11.96 -3.46
N ILE A 278 -29.05 -11.45 -2.55
CA ILE A 278 -29.26 -12.00 -1.22
C ILE A 278 -30.75 -12.02 -0.87
N VAL A 279 -31.15 -12.96 -0.03
CA VAL A 279 -32.46 -12.95 0.64
C VAL A 279 -32.23 -12.57 2.09
N VAL A 280 -32.84 -11.47 2.51
CA VAL A 280 -32.81 -10.98 3.90
C VAL A 280 -34.20 -10.57 4.32
N ASP A 281 -34.59 -10.88 5.55
CA ASP A 281 -35.94 -10.58 6.09
C ASP A 281 -37.10 -11.06 5.17
N GLY A 282 -36.89 -12.17 4.45
CA GLY A 282 -37.86 -12.73 3.50
C GLY A 282 -37.96 -12.02 2.14
N ALA A 283 -37.15 -10.99 1.88
CA ALA A 283 -37.12 -10.25 0.61
C ALA A 283 -35.84 -10.54 -0.18
N ALA A 284 -35.97 -10.73 -1.49
CA ALA A 284 -34.84 -10.92 -2.41
C ALA A 284 -34.34 -9.57 -2.93
N HIS A 285 -33.04 -9.33 -2.79
CA HIS A 285 -32.33 -8.15 -3.28
C HIS A 285 -31.29 -8.58 -4.31
N TRP A 286 -31.34 -7.99 -5.51
CA TRP A 286 -30.48 -8.32 -6.64
C TRP A 286 -29.55 -7.16 -6.97
N ILE A 287 -28.34 -7.46 -7.43
CA ILE A 287 -27.48 -6.44 -8.04
C ILE A 287 -28.00 -6.10 -9.44
N GLU A 288 -27.72 -4.87 -9.88
CA GLU A 288 -28.15 -4.38 -11.18
C GLU A 288 -27.51 -5.14 -12.35
N GLU A 289 -28.31 -5.47 -13.37
CA GLU A 289 -27.89 -6.31 -14.52
C GLU A 289 -26.65 -5.76 -15.25
N THR A 290 -26.49 -4.44 -15.33
CA THR A 290 -25.30 -3.85 -16.00
C THR A 290 -23.99 -4.21 -15.32
N LYS A 291 -24.01 -4.45 -14.01
CA LYS A 291 -22.83 -4.87 -13.23
C LYS A 291 -22.41 -6.31 -13.55
N HIS A 292 -23.32 -7.10 -14.15
CA HIS A 292 -23.04 -8.45 -14.64
C HIS A 292 -22.24 -8.45 -15.94
N ARG A 293 -22.12 -7.32 -16.63
CA ARG A 293 -21.50 -7.25 -17.96
C ARG A 293 -20.41 -6.19 -18.10
N HIS A 294 -20.47 -5.13 -17.31
CA HIS A 294 -19.57 -4.00 -17.42
C HIS A 294 -18.71 -3.82 -16.18
N CYS A 295 -17.42 -3.58 -16.39
CA CYS A 295 -16.51 -3.20 -15.33
C CYS A 295 -16.93 -1.87 -14.69
N ARG A 296 -16.60 -1.73 -13.40
CA ARG A 296 -16.93 -0.53 -12.62
C ARG A 296 -16.30 0.74 -13.22
N TYR A 297 -15.13 0.61 -13.85
CA TYR A 297 -14.43 1.72 -14.47
C TYR A 297 -15.23 2.37 -15.61
N ALA A 298 -15.82 1.57 -16.51
CA ALA A 298 -16.62 2.10 -17.61
C ALA A 298 -17.89 2.80 -17.12
N GLN A 299 -18.56 2.25 -16.10
CA GLN A 299 -19.72 2.90 -15.48
C GLN A 299 -19.33 4.24 -14.84
N MET A 300 -18.20 4.27 -14.12
CA MET A 300 -17.65 5.49 -13.51
C MET A 300 -17.29 6.55 -14.56
N LEU A 301 -16.70 6.16 -15.69
CA LEU A 301 -16.37 7.10 -16.77
C LEU A 301 -17.62 7.79 -17.32
N CYS A 302 -18.70 7.03 -17.52
CA CYS A 302 -19.98 7.57 -17.94
C CYS A 302 -20.56 8.54 -16.89
N TYR A 303 -20.55 8.14 -15.62
CA TYR A 303 -21.02 8.98 -14.52
C TYR A 303 -20.26 10.30 -14.41
N LYS A 304 -18.92 10.27 -14.47
CA LYS A 304 -18.08 11.48 -14.48
C LYS A 304 -18.45 12.40 -15.63
N ARG A 305 -18.58 11.86 -16.86
CA ARG A 305 -18.97 12.66 -18.03
C ARG A 305 -20.32 13.36 -17.82
N ILE A 306 -21.33 12.65 -17.33
CA ILE A 306 -22.66 13.23 -17.08
C ILE A 306 -22.60 14.31 -16.01
N ARG A 307 -21.89 14.05 -14.90
CA ARG A 307 -21.72 15.02 -13.81
C ARG A 307 -21.01 16.28 -14.31
N ASP A 308 -19.88 16.11 -15.00
CA ASP A 308 -19.05 17.22 -15.46
C ASP A 308 -19.82 18.07 -16.52
N SER A 309 -20.61 17.43 -17.39
CA SER A 309 -21.50 18.16 -18.33
C SER A 309 -22.68 18.88 -17.66
N ALA A 310 -23.13 18.43 -16.49
CA ALA A 310 -24.19 19.11 -15.73
C ALA A 310 -23.65 20.31 -14.94
N GLU A 311 -22.35 20.33 -14.63
CA GLU A 311 -21.69 21.44 -13.93
C GLU A 311 -21.25 22.58 -14.89
N GLU A 312 -21.17 22.34 -16.21
CA GLU A 312 -20.71 23.30 -17.24
C GLU A 312 -21.79 24.22 -17.88
N ALA A 313 -22.78 24.71 -17.12
CA ALA A 313 -23.66 25.79 -17.62
C ALA A 313 -23.98 26.86 -16.56
N PRO A 314 -23.74 28.18 -16.79
CA PRO A 314 -22.77 28.84 -17.68
C PRO A 314 -21.85 29.83 -16.92
N ALA A 315 -20.57 29.91 -17.31
CA ALA A 315 -19.77 31.16 -17.30
C ALA A 315 -18.42 30.94 -18.01
N SER A 316 -18.36 31.39 -19.26
CA SER A 316 -17.17 31.91 -19.96
C SER A 316 -15.78 31.56 -19.40
N VAL A 317 -15.28 30.36 -19.70
CA VAL A 317 -13.86 30.16 -19.95
C VAL A 317 -13.76 29.23 -21.15
N ALA A 318 -13.10 29.68 -22.21
CA ALA A 318 -12.91 28.88 -23.42
C ALA A 318 -12.23 27.56 -23.05
N ALA A 319 -12.97 26.45 -23.20
CA ALA A 319 -12.42 25.12 -23.06
C ALA A 319 -11.23 24.99 -24.02
N ALA A 320 -10.07 24.58 -23.48
CA ALA A 320 -8.97 24.09 -24.30
C ALA A 320 -9.55 23.00 -25.22
N GLY A 321 -9.38 23.17 -26.53
CA GLY A 321 -10.13 22.44 -27.55
C GLY A 321 -10.23 20.95 -27.26
N LEU A 322 -11.47 20.45 -27.14
CA LEU A 322 -11.76 19.04 -27.28
C LEU A 322 -11.32 18.60 -28.68
N HIS A 323 -10.13 18.03 -28.78
CA HIS A 323 -9.82 17.17 -29.90
C HIS A 323 -10.74 15.94 -29.84
N GLY A 324 -11.71 15.92 -30.76
CA GLY A 324 -12.37 14.71 -31.22
C GLY A 324 -13.54 14.23 -30.36
N SER A 325 -14.75 14.63 -30.75
CA SER A 325 -15.97 13.87 -30.48
C SER A 325 -15.78 12.44 -31.00
N ALA A 326 -15.60 11.47 -30.10
CA ALA A 326 -15.51 10.04 -30.41
C ALA A 326 -16.89 9.45 -30.72
N SER A 327 -17.62 10.09 -31.64
CA SER A 327 -18.88 9.61 -32.18
C SER A 327 -18.67 9.39 -33.67
N SER A 328 -18.61 8.10 -34.06
CA SER A 328 -18.42 7.59 -35.42
C SER A 328 -16.98 7.67 -35.97
N ALA A 329 -16.21 6.60 -35.74
CA ALA A 329 -15.17 6.16 -36.66
C ALA A 329 -14.86 4.69 -36.38
N LYS A 330 -14.85 3.85 -37.42
CA LYS A 330 -14.26 2.49 -37.44
C LYS A 330 -12.73 2.53 -37.25
N GLY A 331 -12.27 3.25 -36.22
CA GLY A 331 -10.85 3.55 -35.97
C GLY A 331 -10.57 4.48 -34.78
N GLY A 332 -11.56 4.82 -33.95
CA GLY A 332 -11.30 5.49 -32.66
C GLY A 332 -10.87 4.47 -31.60
N SER A 333 -9.76 4.70 -30.88
CA SER A 333 -9.26 3.76 -29.87
C SER A 333 -10.35 3.49 -28.82
N ALA A 334 -10.82 2.24 -28.73
CA ALA A 334 -11.83 1.89 -27.73
C ALA A 334 -11.32 2.18 -26.30
N PRO A 335 -12.21 2.57 -25.37
CA PRO A 335 -11.82 3.05 -24.05
C PRO A 335 -11.05 2.00 -23.26
N TYR A 336 -10.19 2.46 -22.35
CA TYR A 336 -9.48 1.58 -21.42
C TYR A 336 -10.45 0.75 -20.57
N CYS A 337 -10.14 -0.54 -20.42
CA CYS A 337 -10.77 -1.46 -19.49
C CYS A 337 -9.69 -2.07 -18.57
N PRO A 338 -9.88 -2.09 -17.24
CA PRO A 338 -8.94 -2.71 -16.30
C PRO A 338 -8.60 -4.17 -16.64
N ASN A 339 -9.53 -4.90 -17.26
CA ASN A 339 -9.32 -6.30 -17.62
C ASN A 339 -8.18 -6.52 -18.61
N TYR A 340 -7.72 -5.51 -19.36
CA TYR A 340 -6.51 -5.63 -20.15
C TYR A 340 -5.26 -5.95 -19.32
N LEU A 341 -5.25 -5.57 -18.03
CA LEU A 341 -4.16 -5.90 -17.11
C LEU A 341 -4.43 -7.24 -16.39
N PHE A 342 -5.68 -7.52 -16.02
CA PHE A 342 -5.98 -8.61 -15.10
C PHE A 342 -6.42 -9.93 -15.76
N ARG A 343 -6.67 -9.95 -17.07
CA ARG A 343 -7.13 -11.15 -17.78
C ARG A 343 -6.02 -11.72 -18.67
N PRO A 344 -5.71 -13.02 -18.58
CA PRO A 344 -4.61 -13.63 -19.34
C PRO A 344 -4.84 -13.66 -20.85
N ASN A 345 -6.10 -13.57 -21.29
CA ASN A 345 -6.47 -13.52 -22.70
C ASN A 345 -6.51 -12.10 -23.27
N LEU A 346 -6.11 -11.08 -22.50
CA LEU A 346 -6.00 -9.70 -22.94
C LEU A 346 -4.56 -9.20 -22.76
N SER A 347 -4.17 -8.21 -23.58
CA SER A 347 -2.82 -7.67 -23.62
C SER A 347 -2.68 -6.45 -22.70
N SER A 348 -1.76 -6.52 -21.73
CA SER A 348 -1.41 -5.36 -20.88
C SER A 348 -0.87 -4.20 -21.71
N ARG A 349 -0.11 -4.48 -22.78
CA ARG A 349 0.37 -3.48 -23.75
C ARG A 349 -0.79 -2.71 -24.36
N ASP A 350 -1.82 -3.42 -24.84
CA ASP A 350 -3.01 -2.81 -25.42
C ASP A 350 -3.76 -1.95 -24.39
N GLY A 351 -3.84 -2.44 -23.15
CA GLY A 351 -4.42 -1.72 -22.02
C GLY A 351 -3.73 -0.38 -21.76
N LEU A 352 -2.40 -0.38 -21.64
CA LEU A 352 -1.62 0.84 -21.39
C LEU A 352 -1.63 1.80 -22.58
N GLN A 353 -1.58 1.29 -23.82
CA GLN A 353 -1.73 2.13 -25.01
C GLN A 353 -3.11 2.81 -25.06
N ARG A 354 -4.19 2.13 -24.65
CA ARG A 354 -5.51 2.77 -24.53
C ARG A 354 -5.55 3.84 -23.44
N LEU A 355 -4.85 3.62 -22.32
CA LEU A 355 -4.68 4.64 -21.29
C LEU A 355 -3.90 5.85 -21.79
N MET A 356 -2.90 5.67 -22.66
CA MET A 356 -2.14 6.79 -23.24
C MET A 356 -3.04 7.84 -23.92
N HIS A 357 -4.11 7.39 -24.58
CA HIS A 357 -5.06 8.28 -25.28
C HIS A 357 -6.02 9.01 -24.32
N SER A 358 -6.26 8.45 -23.13
CA SER A 358 -7.11 9.05 -22.10
C SER A 358 -6.57 8.75 -20.70
N PRO A 359 -5.44 9.40 -20.30
CA PRO A 359 -4.69 9.00 -19.13
C PRO A 359 -5.41 9.32 -17.82
N GLN A 360 -6.30 10.32 -17.80
CA GLN A 360 -6.94 10.84 -16.59
C GLN A 360 -5.95 10.95 -15.41
N ASN A 361 -6.26 10.36 -14.26
CA ASN A 361 -5.35 10.18 -13.14
C ASN A 361 -4.86 8.73 -13.03
N ASN A 362 -4.89 7.98 -14.13
CA ASN A 362 -4.60 6.56 -14.22
C ASN A 362 -3.22 6.24 -14.79
N LEU A 363 -2.60 7.16 -15.54
CA LEU A 363 -1.27 7.01 -16.10
C LEU A 363 -0.55 8.35 -16.04
N ARG A 364 0.60 8.41 -15.36
CA ARG A 364 1.36 9.66 -15.21
C ARG A 364 2.86 9.40 -15.06
N VAL A 365 3.69 10.18 -15.74
CA VAL A 365 5.11 10.30 -15.40
C VAL A 365 5.24 11.22 -14.18
N ILE A 366 5.76 10.70 -13.08
CA ILE A 366 5.82 11.40 -11.79
C ILE A 366 7.23 11.89 -11.42
N SER A 367 8.26 11.29 -12.01
CA SER A 367 9.65 11.66 -11.83
C SER A 367 10.42 11.34 -13.11
N TYR A 368 11.42 12.14 -13.42
CA TYR A 368 12.32 11.89 -14.54
C TYR A 368 13.66 12.60 -14.32
N HIS A 369 14.74 11.97 -14.79
CA HIS A 369 16.08 12.53 -14.73
C HIS A 369 16.22 13.75 -15.64
N ALA A 370 17.10 14.69 -15.27
CA ALA A 370 17.30 15.94 -16.00
C ALA A 370 17.73 15.71 -17.47
N SER A 371 18.47 14.62 -17.74
CA SER A 371 18.84 14.21 -19.11
C SER A 371 17.62 13.97 -20.01
N ARG A 372 16.48 13.53 -19.46
CA ARG A 372 15.25 13.36 -20.22
C ARG A 372 14.74 14.69 -20.75
N LYS A 373 14.88 15.81 -20.02
CA LYS A 373 14.48 17.14 -20.53
C LYS A 373 15.25 17.55 -21.78
N VAL A 374 16.52 17.17 -21.86
CA VAL A 374 17.43 17.58 -22.93
C VAL A 374 17.25 16.68 -24.16
N ASN A 375 17.06 15.38 -23.94
CA ASN A 375 17.12 14.36 -25.00
C ASN A 375 15.74 13.84 -25.43
N HIS A 376 14.65 14.22 -24.76
CA HIS A 376 13.31 13.75 -25.12
C HIS A 376 12.70 14.64 -26.22
N PRO A 377 12.29 14.08 -27.36
CA PRO A 377 11.53 14.82 -28.36
C PRO A 377 10.15 15.15 -27.79
N GLY A 378 9.93 16.41 -27.40
CA GLY A 378 8.66 16.89 -26.86
C GLY A 378 8.60 16.90 -25.33
N ASN A 379 7.39 16.81 -24.76
CA ASN A 379 7.19 16.93 -23.32
C ASN A 379 7.81 15.71 -22.60
N PRO A 380 8.78 15.87 -21.68
CA PRO A 380 9.40 14.76 -20.95
C PRO A 380 8.43 13.99 -20.05
N GLU A 381 7.24 14.53 -19.78
CA GLU A 381 6.16 13.87 -19.04
C GLU A 381 5.28 12.98 -19.92
N THR A 382 5.51 12.95 -21.23
CA THR A 382 4.84 12.05 -22.17
C THR A 382 5.66 10.77 -22.37
N LEU A 383 4.97 9.67 -22.63
CA LEU A 383 5.56 8.36 -22.89
C LEU A 383 5.42 7.98 -24.36
N THR A 384 6.43 7.35 -24.94
CA THR A 384 6.30 6.72 -26.27
C THR A 384 5.59 5.36 -26.17
N VAL A 385 5.13 4.83 -27.31
CA VAL A 385 4.49 3.50 -27.36
C VAL A 385 5.48 2.42 -26.90
N GLU A 386 6.76 2.52 -27.28
CA GLU A 386 7.81 1.57 -26.90
C GLU A 386 8.14 1.65 -25.41
N GLU A 387 8.12 2.84 -24.81
CA GLU A 387 8.24 3.02 -23.35
C GLU A 387 7.07 2.36 -22.63
N LEU A 388 5.84 2.57 -23.11
CA LEU A 388 4.65 1.93 -22.53
C LEU A 388 4.64 0.41 -22.68
N ASN A 389 5.10 -0.12 -23.80
CA ASN A 389 5.21 -1.55 -24.00
C ASN A 389 6.18 -2.16 -22.99
N GLY A 390 7.35 -1.54 -22.77
CA GLY A 390 8.28 -2.03 -21.76
C GLY A 390 7.76 -1.92 -20.33
N ILE A 391 6.96 -0.89 -20.02
CA ILE A 391 6.27 -0.79 -18.72
C ILE A 391 5.25 -1.93 -18.58
N ALA A 392 4.45 -2.22 -19.60
CA ALA A 392 3.48 -3.32 -19.57
C ALA A 392 4.16 -4.67 -19.35
N ASP A 393 5.23 -4.94 -20.11
CA ASP A 393 5.98 -6.19 -20.01
C ASP A 393 6.63 -6.35 -18.62
N ALA A 394 7.18 -5.28 -18.06
CA ALA A 394 7.74 -5.30 -16.72
C ALA A 394 6.66 -5.56 -15.65
N ILE A 395 5.45 -5.01 -15.82
CA ILE A 395 4.32 -5.30 -14.93
C ILE A 395 3.94 -6.78 -15.02
N ASP A 396 3.80 -7.32 -16.23
CA ASP A 396 3.42 -8.73 -16.44
C ASP A 396 4.49 -9.67 -15.88
N ALA A 397 5.75 -9.45 -16.21
CA ALA A 397 6.89 -10.23 -15.74
C ALA A 397 7.05 -10.19 -14.20
N SER A 398 6.69 -9.07 -13.56
CA SER A 398 6.76 -8.95 -12.10
C SER A 398 5.76 -9.83 -11.34
N GLY A 399 4.70 -10.29 -12.00
CA GLY A 399 3.62 -11.06 -11.38
C GLY A 399 2.74 -10.26 -10.40
N VAL A 400 2.94 -8.95 -10.25
CA VAL A 400 2.23 -8.11 -9.25
C VAL A 400 0.70 -8.14 -9.38
N LEU A 401 0.21 -8.35 -10.60
CA LEU A 401 -1.21 -8.31 -10.91
C LEU A 401 -1.97 -9.51 -10.34
N VAL A 402 -1.31 -10.64 -10.09
CA VAL A 402 -1.93 -11.86 -9.55
C VAL A 402 -2.43 -11.66 -8.11
N PRO A 403 -1.57 -11.34 -7.11
CA PRO A 403 -2.03 -11.07 -5.76
C PRO A 403 -2.94 -9.83 -5.70
N LEU A 404 -2.72 -8.83 -6.56
CA LEU A 404 -3.58 -7.66 -6.62
C LEU A 404 -5.00 -8.00 -7.09
N ALA A 405 -5.15 -8.77 -8.16
CA ALA A 405 -6.45 -9.23 -8.64
C ALA A 405 -7.17 -10.05 -7.57
N HIS A 406 -6.45 -10.94 -6.88
CA HIS A 406 -7.02 -11.76 -5.82
C HIS A 406 -7.58 -10.89 -4.68
N LEU A 407 -6.82 -9.88 -4.22
CA LEU A 407 -7.32 -8.93 -3.23
C LEU A 407 -8.55 -8.16 -3.72
N GLN A 408 -8.59 -7.75 -4.98
CA GLN A 408 -9.70 -6.98 -5.54
C GLN A 408 -10.99 -7.81 -5.72
N LEU A 409 -10.86 -9.09 -6.03
CA LEU A 409 -11.97 -10.00 -6.31
C LEU A 409 -12.46 -10.75 -5.07
N TYR A 410 -11.55 -11.11 -4.15
CA TYR A 410 -11.84 -11.97 -2.99
C TYR A 410 -11.59 -11.30 -1.63
N GLY A 411 -10.99 -10.09 -1.62
CA GLY A 411 -10.83 -9.30 -0.40
C GLY A 411 -9.89 -9.91 0.63
N CYS A 412 -9.01 -10.82 0.20
CA CYS A 412 -8.00 -11.46 1.03
C CYS A 412 -6.78 -11.85 0.18
N ALA A 413 -5.67 -12.14 0.85
CA ALA A 413 -4.46 -12.64 0.22
C ALA A 413 -4.71 -14.00 -0.46
N PRO A 414 -4.00 -14.32 -1.55
CA PRO A 414 -3.98 -15.67 -2.09
C PRO A 414 -3.61 -16.70 -1.03
N ALA A 415 -4.10 -17.94 -1.20
CA ALA A 415 -3.67 -19.05 -0.37
C ALA A 415 -2.18 -19.36 -0.63
N ASN A 416 -1.46 -19.78 0.40
CA ASN A 416 -0.09 -20.28 0.24
C ASN A 416 -0.11 -21.63 -0.49
N ALA A 417 1.03 -22.03 -1.06
CA ALA A 417 1.16 -23.31 -1.78
C ALA A 417 0.76 -24.55 -0.94
N ASP A 418 0.99 -24.48 0.37
CA ASP A 418 0.72 -25.57 1.32
C ASP A 418 -0.65 -25.43 2.04
N ALA A 419 -1.53 -24.55 1.56
CA ALA A 419 -2.82 -24.31 2.20
C ALA A 419 -3.77 -25.52 2.09
N LEU A 420 -4.54 -25.77 3.15
CA LEU A 420 -5.55 -26.82 3.17
C LEU A 420 -6.71 -26.50 2.20
N PRO A 421 -7.40 -27.51 1.64
CA PRO A 421 -8.52 -27.29 0.71
C PRO A 421 -9.62 -26.37 1.25
N GLU A 422 -9.93 -26.45 2.54
CA GLU A 422 -10.92 -25.59 3.21
C GLU A 422 -10.51 -24.11 3.22
N GLU A 423 -9.21 -23.84 3.41
CA GLU A 423 -8.67 -22.48 3.35
C GLU A 423 -8.72 -21.94 1.92
N ILE A 424 -8.35 -22.75 0.93
CA ILE A 424 -8.43 -22.40 -0.49
C ILE A 424 -9.87 -22.05 -0.86
N GLN A 425 -10.83 -22.88 -0.45
CA GLN A 425 -12.25 -22.64 -0.71
C GLN A 425 -12.74 -21.34 -0.05
N SER A 426 -12.40 -21.11 1.22
CA SER A 426 -12.78 -19.87 1.93
C SER A 426 -12.21 -18.62 1.25
N ARG A 427 -10.95 -18.66 0.79
CA ARG A 427 -10.30 -17.56 0.07
C ARG A 427 -10.79 -17.37 -1.36
N SER A 428 -11.54 -18.33 -1.91
CA SER A 428 -12.14 -18.28 -3.25
C SER A 428 -13.57 -17.71 -3.24
N VAL A 429 -14.11 -17.34 -2.07
CA VAL A 429 -15.42 -16.68 -1.98
C VAL A 429 -15.30 -15.22 -2.42
N PRO A 430 -16.01 -14.79 -3.48
CA PRO A 430 -15.87 -13.43 -4.02
C PRO A 430 -16.40 -12.39 -3.04
N VAL A 431 -15.83 -11.19 -3.13
CA VAL A 431 -16.29 -10.02 -2.38
C VAL A 431 -17.72 -9.71 -2.79
N LEU A 432 -18.60 -9.60 -1.80
CA LEU A 432 -19.97 -9.19 -2.03
C LEU A 432 -20.03 -7.74 -2.51
N ASP A 433 -20.97 -7.49 -3.40
CA ASP A 433 -21.25 -6.16 -3.88
C ASP A 433 -21.74 -5.23 -2.75
N ALA A 434 -21.40 -3.94 -2.84
CA ALA A 434 -21.77 -2.93 -1.83
C ALA A 434 -23.28 -2.87 -1.58
N GLN A 435 -24.11 -3.09 -2.60
CA GLN A 435 -25.56 -3.13 -2.48
C GLN A 435 -26.04 -4.30 -1.61
N LEU A 436 -25.49 -5.50 -1.83
CA LEU A 436 -25.83 -6.69 -1.05
C LEU A 436 -25.41 -6.53 0.41
N LEU A 437 -24.17 -6.10 0.63
CA LEU A 437 -23.66 -5.84 1.98
C LEU A 437 -24.51 -4.81 2.72
N HIS A 438 -24.91 -3.73 2.03
CA HIS A 438 -25.76 -2.71 2.64
C HIS A 438 -27.11 -3.29 3.09
N HIS A 439 -27.78 -4.08 2.25
CA HIS A 439 -29.03 -4.73 2.63
C HIS A 439 -28.87 -5.70 3.80
N TRP A 440 -27.78 -6.48 3.85
CA TRP A 440 -27.48 -7.32 5.02
C TRP A 440 -27.19 -6.48 6.28
N SER A 441 -26.53 -5.33 6.14
CA SER A 441 -26.17 -4.47 7.27
C SER A 441 -27.37 -3.90 8.03
N VAL A 442 -28.48 -3.65 7.32
CA VAL A 442 -29.71 -3.06 7.85
C VAL A 442 -30.81 -4.10 8.11
N ALA A 443 -30.56 -5.38 7.82
CA ALA A 443 -31.51 -6.46 8.03
C ALA A 443 -31.83 -6.63 9.53
N GLN A 444 -33.09 -6.93 9.83
CA GLN A 444 -33.54 -7.27 11.18
C GLN A 444 -32.96 -8.61 11.62
N ASN A 445 -33.00 -9.60 10.72
CA ASN A 445 -32.40 -10.90 10.93
C ASN A 445 -31.11 -11.05 10.10
N LYS A 446 -29.97 -10.87 10.78
CA LYS A 446 -28.64 -11.01 10.16
C LYS A 446 -28.14 -12.46 10.06
N LYS A 447 -28.87 -13.43 10.64
CA LYS A 447 -28.45 -14.83 10.73
C LYS A 447 -29.08 -15.71 9.64
N ASP A 448 -30.35 -15.48 9.32
CA ASP A 448 -31.08 -16.30 8.33
C ASP A 448 -31.00 -15.71 6.92
N VAL A 449 -29.81 -15.24 6.54
CA VAL A 449 -29.54 -14.71 5.21
C VAL A 449 -29.26 -15.86 4.25
N GLN A 450 -29.70 -15.73 3.00
CA GLN A 450 -29.32 -16.64 1.91
C GLN A 450 -28.64 -15.85 0.79
N TRP A 451 -27.60 -16.42 0.19
CA TRP A 451 -27.01 -15.90 -1.03
C TRP A 451 -27.72 -16.47 -2.25
N ILE A 452 -27.90 -15.62 -3.26
CA ILE A 452 -28.43 -16.01 -4.56
C ILE A 452 -27.24 -16.12 -5.53
N VAL A 453 -26.94 -17.35 -5.90
CA VAL A 453 -25.76 -17.73 -6.68
C VAL A 453 -26.17 -18.19 -8.06
N VAL A 454 -25.42 -17.79 -9.08
CA VAL A 454 -25.57 -18.26 -10.45
C VAL A 454 -24.28 -18.88 -10.94
N ASP A 455 -24.40 -19.89 -11.79
CA ASP A 455 -23.24 -20.47 -12.46
C ASP A 455 -22.83 -19.54 -13.60
N VAL A 456 -21.57 -19.10 -13.58
CA VAL A 456 -21.03 -18.20 -14.59
C VAL A 456 -19.83 -18.85 -15.27
N ASP A 457 -19.67 -18.57 -16.56
CA ASP A 457 -18.44 -18.90 -17.25
C ASP A 457 -17.37 -17.87 -16.85
N SER A 458 -16.29 -18.33 -16.20
CA SER A 458 -15.16 -17.49 -15.78
C SER A 458 -14.43 -16.86 -16.97
N GLU A 459 -14.62 -17.36 -18.19
CA GLU A 459 -14.08 -16.82 -19.43
C GLU A 459 -14.93 -15.71 -20.06
N THR A 460 -16.09 -15.42 -19.48
CA THR A 460 -16.93 -14.31 -19.94
C THR A 460 -16.16 -13.00 -19.84
N LEU A 461 -16.01 -12.32 -20.98
CA LEU A 461 -15.33 -11.05 -21.08
C LEU A 461 -16.22 -9.89 -20.67
N CYS A 462 -15.59 -8.81 -20.20
CA CYS A 462 -16.27 -7.55 -19.98
C CYS A 462 -16.77 -7.00 -21.30
N SER A 463 -18.00 -6.47 -21.37
CA SER A 463 -18.55 -5.87 -22.60
C SER A 463 -17.71 -4.71 -23.13
N CYS A 464 -16.84 -4.10 -22.30
CA CYS A 464 -15.88 -3.09 -22.74
C CYS A 464 -14.75 -3.62 -23.63
N THR A 465 -14.52 -4.94 -23.63
CA THR A 465 -13.46 -5.61 -24.39
C THR A 465 -14.00 -6.53 -25.48
N SER A 466 -15.32 -6.73 -25.56
CA SER A 466 -15.96 -7.48 -26.65
C SER A 466 -15.88 -6.69 -27.95
N PHE A 467 -15.50 -7.37 -29.04
CA PHE A 467 -15.35 -6.73 -30.36
C PHE A 467 -16.59 -6.93 -31.24
N THR A 468 -17.47 -7.85 -30.85
CA THR A 468 -18.71 -8.17 -31.58
C THR A 468 -19.92 -8.15 -30.66
N ASP A 469 -21.10 -7.84 -31.24
CA ASP A 469 -22.37 -7.89 -30.50
C ASP A 469 -22.67 -9.32 -30.02
N GLU A 470 -22.31 -10.37 -30.77
CA GLU A 470 -22.51 -11.77 -30.38
C GLU A 470 -21.70 -12.17 -29.12
N GLU A 471 -20.46 -11.69 -28.99
CA GLU A 471 -19.66 -11.86 -27.77
C GLU A 471 -20.23 -11.07 -26.58
N ALA A 472 -20.82 -9.89 -26.84
CA ALA A 472 -21.50 -9.10 -25.82
C ALA A 472 -22.85 -9.68 -25.40
N TYR A 473 -23.48 -10.50 -26.27
CA TYR A 473 -24.76 -11.16 -26.08
C TYR A 473 -24.68 -12.61 -25.59
N LYS A 474 -23.47 -13.17 -25.35
CA LYS A 474 -23.30 -14.32 -24.44
C LYS A 474 -23.66 -13.87 -23.02
N GLY A 475 -24.95 -13.68 -22.82
CA GLY A 475 -25.52 -13.18 -21.58
C GLY A 475 -25.34 -14.22 -20.50
N LEU A 476 -24.99 -13.75 -19.30
CA LEU A 476 -25.26 -14.47 -18.08
C LEU A 476 -26.76 -14.76 -18.02
N SER A 477 -27.12 -16.00 -18.36
CA SER A 477 -28.46 -16.50 -18.12
C SER A 477 -28.59 -16.71 -16.62
N CYS A 478 -29.28 -15.80 -15.94
CA CYS A 478 -29.73 -16.02 -14.56
C CYS A 478 -30.87 -17.04 -14.48
N ALA A 479 -31.13 -17.82 -15.55
CA ALA A 479 -32.09 -18.90 -15.51
C ALA A 479 -31.55 -19.99 -14.59
N ASN A 480 -32.18 -20.15 -13.42
CA ASN A 480 -31.87 -21.12 -12.36
C ASN A 480 -30.82 -20.66 -11.32
N PRO A 481 -31.11 -19.61 -10.54
CA PRO A 481 -30.30 -19.26 -9.39
C PRO A 481 -30.40 -20.31 -8.28
N ARG A 482 -29.29 -20.57 -7.59
CA ARG A 482 -29.20 -21.40 -6.40
C ARG A 482 -29.23 -20.53 -5.15
N TYR A 483 -30.00 -20.94 -4.15
CA TYR A 483 -30.07 -20.27 -2.85
C TYR A 483 -29.23 -21.06 -1.86
N VAL A 484 -28.20 -20.42 -1.31
CA VAL A 484 -27.23 -21.09 -0.43
C VAL A 484 -27.06 -20.32 0.86
N VAL A 485 -26.78 -21.05 1.95
CA VAL A 485 -26.37 -20.42 3.21
C VAL A 485 -25.00 -19.76 3.01
N PRO A 486 -24.80 -18.52 3.48
CA PRO A 486 -23.51 -17.84 3.43
C PRO A 486 -22.41 -18.70 4.04
N SER A 487 -21.31 -18.90 3.29
CA SER A 487 -20.12 -19.57 3.82
C SER A 487 -19.25 -18.66 4.69
N LEU A 488 -19.53 -17.35 4.66
CA LEU A 488 -18.91 -16.32 5.47
C LEU A 488 -19.98 -15.52 6.18
N ASP A 489 -19.70 -15.09 7.42
CA ASP A 489 -20.59 -14.18 8.12
C ASP A 489 -20.48 -12.74 7.58
N TYR A 490 -21.41 -11.88 8.03
CA TYR A 490 -21.46 -10.48 7.63
C TYR A 490 -20.16 -9.73 7.93
N ALA A 491 -19.55 -9.99 9.09
CA ALA A 491 -18.35 -9.26 9.53
C ALA A 491 -17.15 -9.59 8.62
N ALA A 492 -16.97 -10.87 8.29
CA ALA A 492 -15.96 -11.33 7.35
C ALA A 492 -16.19 -10.78 5.93
N CYS A 493 -17.44 -10.76 5.45
CA CYS A 493 -17.76 -10.16 4.16
C CYS A 493 -17.51 -8.64 4.13
N LEU A 494 -17.80 -7.93 5.21
CA LEU A 494 -17.55 -6.49 5.34
C LEU A 494 -16.05 -6.18 5.38
N ASP A 495 -15.27 -6.94 6.13
CA ASP A 495 -13.81 -6.80 6.17
C ASP A 495 -13.20 -7.01 4.77
N ARG A 496 -13.55 -8.11 4.10
CA ARG A 496 -13.15 -8.39 2.72
C ARG A 496 -13.54 -7.28 1.75
N PHE A 497 -14.71 -6.65 1.94
CA PHE A 497 -15.13 -5.51 1.13
C PHE A 497 -14.17 -4.32 1.27
N TYR A 498 -13.76 -3.97 2.50
CA TYR A 498 -12.81 -2.89 2.73
C TYR A 498 -11.40 -3.21 2.25
N VAL A 499 -10.94 -4.46 2.39
CA VAL A 499 -9.69 -4.94 1.78
C VAL A 499 -9.75 -4.77 0.27
N SER A 500 -10.80 -5.25 -0.39
CA SER A 500 -10.93 -5.13 -1.85
C SER A 500 -11.06 -3.67 -2.30
N THR A 501 -11.75 -2.83 -1.52
CA THR A 501 -11.88 -1.39 -1.78
C THR A 501 -10.53 -0.69 -1.70
N THR A 502 -9.67 -1.10 -0.77
CA THR A 502 -8.29 -0.64 -0.68
C THR A 502 -7.49 -1.08 -1.90
N ALA A 503 -7.53 -2.39 -2.23
CA ALA A 503 -6.83 -2.96 -3.38
C ALA A 503 -7.25 -2.36 -4.73
N LYS A 504 -8.51 -1.92 -4.87
CA LYS A 504 -9.03 -1.26 -6.09
C LYS A 504 -8.51 0.16 -6.30
N ASP A 505 -7.92 0.78 -5.28
CA ASP A 505 -7.44 2.17 -5.30
C ASP A 505 -5.91 2.30 -5.16
N VAL A 506 -5.18 1.18 -5.24
CA VAL A 506 -3.70 1.19 -5.22
C VAL A 506 -3.13 1.80 -6.50
N SER A 507 -1.89 2.25 -6.40
CA SER A 507 -1.06 2.65 -7.55
C SER A 507 0.12 1.69 -7.71
N LEU A 508 0.42 1.34 -8.96
CA LEU A 508 1.69 0.74 -9.35
C LEU A 508 2.69 1.86 -9.67
N MET A 509 3.89 1.74 -9.13
CA MET A 509 5.01 2.66 -9.36
C MET A 509 6.09 1.91 -10.14
N ILE A 510 6.38 2.34 -11.36
CA ILE A 510 7.35 1.68 -12.23
C ILE A 510 8.51 2.64 -12.47
N ALA A 511 9.62 2.43 -11.79
CA ALA A 511 10.87 3.13 -12.08
C ALA A 511 11.62 2.38 -13.18
N VAL A 512 12.18 3.12 -14.12
CA VAL A 512 12.90 2.62 -15.28
C VAL A 512 14.27 3.28 -15.31
N SER A 513 15.31 2.48 -15.54
CA SER A 513 16.60 2.95 -16.01
C SER A 513 16.82 2.44 -17.42
N CYS A 514 16.91 3.36 -18.39
CA CYS A 514 17.04 3.04 -19.80
C CYS A 514 18.49 3.20 -20.28
N ARG A 515 19.02 2.21 -21.00
CA ARG A 515 20.36 2.20 -21.61
C ARG A 515 20.32 1.83 -23.10
N ARG A 516 19.29 2.31 -23.81
CA ARG A 516 18.94 1.99 -25.21
C ARG A 516 19.96 2.45 -26.27
N SER A 517 21.19 2.79 -25.89
CA SER A 517 22.29 3.14 -26.80
C SER A 517 23.24 1.98 -27.10
N GLU A 518 23.14 0.86 -26.38
CA GLU A 518 23.92 -0.35 -26.68
C GLU A 518 23.19 -1.17 -27.77
N SER A 519 23.93 -1.55 -28.83
CA SER A 519 23.36 -2.30 -29.97
C SER A 519 22.70 -3.59 -29.50
N GLU A 520 21.44 -3.81 -29.91
CA GLU A 520 20.65 -5.02 -29.61
C GLU A 520 21.28 -6.27 -30.26
N GLU A 521 22.36 -6.79 -29.69
CA GLU A 521 22.77 -8.15 -29.94
C GLU A 521 22.00 -9.05 -28.97
N SER A 522 20.92 -9.64 -29.49
CA SER A 522 19.96 -10.58 -28.88
C SER A 522 18.68 -9.98 -28.26
N VAL A 523 17.54 -10.53 -28.69
CA VAL A 523 16.24 -10.36 -28.04
C VAL A 523 16.30 -11.15 -26.74
N SER A 524 16.65 -10.51 -25.63
CA SER A 524 16.59 -11.13 -24.31
C SER A 524 15.18 -11.02 -23.74
N ASP A 525 14.62 -12.10 -23.20
CA ASP A 525 13.31 -12.06 -22.55
C ASP A 525 13.36 -11.23 -21.25
N TYR A 526 12.20 -10.69 -20.84
CA TYR A 526 12.07 -10.04 -19.54
C TYR A 526 12.32 -11.07 -18.42
N SER A 527 13.22 -10.75 -17.50
CA SER A 527 13.59 -11.65 -16.40
C SER A 527 13.51 -10.95 -15.05
N VAL A 528 12.89 -11.62 -14.06
CA VAL A 528 12.85 -11.14 -12.68
C VAL A 528 14.21 -11.38 -12.03
N LEU A 529 14.77 -10.35 -11.41
CA LEU A 529 16.01 -10.45 -10.66
C LEU A 529 15.70 -10.99 -9.26
N THR A 530 16.25 -12.17 -8.92
CA THR A 530 16.00 -12.85 -7.64
C THR A 530 17.00 -12.48 -6.55
N ASP A 531 18.23 -12.10 -6.92
CA ASP A 531 19.33 -11.81 -5.98
C ASP A 531 19.37 -10.32 -5.58
N VAL A 532 18.21 -9.73 -5.31
CA VAL A 532 18.10 -8.32 -4.91
C VAL A 532 18.44 -8.17 -3.43
N PRO A 533 19.40 -7.29 -3.06
CA PRO A 533 19.73 -7.08 -1.65
C PRO A 533 18.53 -6.61 -0.83
N PRO A 534 18.26 -7.18 0.36
CA PRO A 534 17.15 -6.77 1.22
C PRO A 534 17.15 -5.27 1.58
N GLU A 535 18.34 -4.67 1.59
CA GLU A 535 18.62 -3.27 1.87
C GLU A 535 17.98 -2.30 0.85
N VAL A 536 17.67 -2.78 -0.35
CA VAL A 536 16.99 -1.99 -1.40
C VAL A 536 15.52 -1.73 -1.04
N GLY A 537 15.01 -2.46 -0.05
CA GLY A 537 13.77 -2.15 0.64
C GLY A 537 12.50 -2.60 -0.08
N GLY A 538 12.58 -3.44 -1.12
CA GLY A 538 11.42 -4.07 -1.79
C GLY A 538 11.15 -3.57 -3.21
N GLY A 539 10.01 -3.98 -3.77
CA GLY A 539 9.72 -3.87 -5.20
C GLY A 539 10.27 -5.07 -5.97
N CYS A 540 9.62 -5.40 -7.09
CA CYS A 540 10.09 -6.44 -8.00
C CYS A 540 10.98 -5.81 -9.07
N PHE A 541 12.21 -6.31 -9.20
CA PHE A 541 13.14 -5.85 -10.22
C PHE A 541 13.06 -6.74 -11.45
N VAL A 542 12.91 -6.13 -12.62
CA VAL A 542 12.81 -6.82 -13.90
C VAL A 542 13.88 -6.26 -14.82
N ARG A 543 14.59 -7.13 -15.53
CA ARG A 543 15.60 -6.77 -16.52
C ARG A 543 15.15 -7.18 -17.90
N HIS A 544 15.35 -6.29 -18.86
CA HIS A 544 15.22 -6.58 -20.29
C HIS A 544 16.40 -5.95 -21.01
N SER A 545 17.28 -6.79 -21.54
CA SER A 545 18.56 -6.38 -22.14
C SER A 545 19.37 -5.50 -21.18
N HIS A 546 19.48 -4.21 -21.50
CA HIS A 546 20.22 -3.21 -20.70
C HIS A 546 19.30 -2.35 -19.83
N ASP A 547 17.98 -2.42 -20.03
CA ASP A 547 16.99 -1.68 -19.27
C ASP A 547 16.66 -2.43 -17.97
N VAL A 548 16.54 -1.68 -16.88
CA VAL A 548 16.19 -2.20 -15.55
C VAL A 548 14.93 -1.50 -15.07
N TYR A 549 13.95 -2.29 -14.66
CA TYR A 549 12.67 -1.84 -14.13
C TYR A 549 12.56 -2.21 -12.66
N ARG A 550 11.87 -1.38 -11.88
CA ARG A 550 11.41 -1.71 -10.53
C ARG A 550 9.92 -1.43 -10.41
N VAL A 551 9.16 -2.48 -10.17
CA VAL A 551 7.71 -2.43 -10.00
C VAL A 551 7.38 -2.45 -8.50
N GLY A 552 6.80 -1.36 -8.02
CA GLY A 552 6.38 -1.18 -6.63
C GLY A 552 4.88 -0.93 -6.49
N VAL A 553 4.35 -1.14 -5.29
CA VAL A 553 2.95 -0.83 -4.94
C VAL A 553 2.90 0.23 -3.83
N VAL A 554 2.04 1.24 -4.02
CA VAL A 554 1.77 2.30 -3.04
C VAL A 554 0.25 2.49 -2.84
N ASP A 555 -0.13 3.39 -1.92
CA ASP A 555 -1.52 3.72 -1.57
C ASP A 555 -2.33 2.58 -0.91
N LEU A 556 -1.69 1.82 -0.02
CA LEU A 556 -2.29 0.70 0.73
C LEU A 556 -3.11 1.13 1.98
N ASP A 557 -3.60 2.36 2.02
CA ASP A 557 -4.35 2.87 3.18
C ASP A 557 -5.74 2.28 3.28
N VAL A 558 -6.10 1.83 4.48
CA VAL A 558 -7.42 1.26 4.75
C VAL A 558 -8.53 2.25 4.41
N LYS A 559 -9.54 1.76 3.70
CA LYS A 559 -10.66 2.58 3.21
C LYS A 559 -11.85 2.64 4.18
N THR A 560 -11.63 2.39 5.47
CA THR A 560 -12.67 2.41 6.53
C THR A 560 -13.07 3.82 6.97
N HIS A 561 -12.38 4.87 6.51
CA HIS A 561 -12.76 6.27 6.75
C HIS A 561 -14.10 6.67 6.11
N LYS A 562 -14.69 5.80 5.28
CA LYS A 562 -16.03 5.94 4.71
C LYS A 562 -16.87 4.73 5.12
N ALA A 563 -18.08 4.99 5.61
CA ALA A 563 -19.03 3.95 5.96
C ALA A 563 -19.52 3.19 4.71
N LEU A 564 -19.99 1.96 4.89
CA LEU A 564 -20.57 1.14 3.81
C LEU A 564 -21.69 1.86 3.05
N GLU A 565 -22.53 2.63 3.76
CA GLU A 565 -23.61 3.44 3.17
C GLU A 565 -23.10 4.43 2.10
N HIS A 566 -21.94 5.05 2.33
CA HIS A 566 -21.32 5.93 1.36
C HIS A 566 -20.99 5.19 0.06
N TYR A 567 -20.40 3.99 0.17
CA TYR A 567 -20.07 3.18 -0.98
C TYR A 567 -21.31 2.69 -1.71
N HIS A 568 -22.34 2.24 -1.00
CA HIS A 568 -23.61 1.84 -1.60
C HIS A 568 -24.29 2.99 -2.35
N THR A 569 -24.38 4.18 -1.74
CA THR A 569 -25.00 5.35 -2.36
C THR A 569 -24.23 5.80 -3.60
N HIS A 570 -22.91 5.83 -3.53
CA HIS A 570 -22.05 6.15 -4.67
C HIS A 570 -22.14 5.08 -5.77
N ASP A 571 -22.26 3.81 -5.39
CA ASP A 571 -22.49 2.70 -6.32
C ASP A 571 -23.78 2.88 -7.12
N LYS A 572 -24.89 3.06 -6.41
CA LYS A 572 -26.23 3.30 -6.96
C LYS A 572 -26.25 4.50 -7.91
N ASN A 573 -25.63 5.63 -7.53
CA ASN A 573 -25.60 6.83 -8.37
C ASN A 573 -24.89 6.60 -9.72
N ILE A 574 -23.79 5.86 -9.69
CA ILE A 574 -23.01 5.57 -10.90
C ILE A 574 -23.75 4.60 -11.81
N THR A 575 -24.35 3.54 -11.24
CA THR A 575 -25.11 2.57 -12.03
C THR A 575 -26.37 3.20 -12.64
N ASN A 576 -27.10 4.03 -11.87
CA ASN A 576 -28.25 4.77 -12.39
C ASN A 576 -27.90 5.68 -13.56
N ALA A 577 -26.77 6.41 -13.47
CA ALA A 577 -26.31 7.27 -14.54
C ALA A 577 -25.95 6.48 -15.81
N PHE A 578 -25.27 5.34 -15.63
CA PHE A 578 -24.91 4.45 -16.74
C PHE A 578 -26.14 3.86 -17.43
N MET A 579 -27.13 3.39 -16.68
CA MET A 579 -28.40 2.87 -17.20
C MET A 579 -29.16 3.92 -18.02
N ARG A 580 -29.32 5.14 -17.49
CA ARG A 580 -29.99 6.25 -18.19
C ARG A 580 -29.31 6.59 -19.51
N HIS A 581 -27.99 6.67 -19.51
CA HIS A 581 -27.23 6.96 -20.72
C HIS A 581 -27.40 5.88 -21.80
N ASN A 582 -27.41 4.61 -21.42
CA ASN A 582 -27.58 3.52 -22.38
C ASN A 582 -29.02 3.41 -22.91
N ASN A 583 -30.02 3.69 -22.09
CA ASN A 583 -31.42 3.74 -22.53
C ASN A 583 -31.64 4.87 -23.53
N ASN A 584 -31.06 6.06 -23.28
CA ASN A 584 -31.15 7.19 -24.21
C ASN A 584 -30.46 6.90 -25.56
N LYS A 585 -29.40 6.09 -25.57
CA LYS A 585 -28.73 5.65 -26.81
C LYS A 585 -29.50 4.59 -27.60
N ARG A 586 -30.40 3.83 -26.96
CA ARG A 586 -31.23 2.81 -27.62
C ARG A 586 -32.56 3.37 -28.12
N GLY A 587 -33.00 4.52 -27.60
CA GLY A 587 -34.20 5.23 -28.02
C GLY A 587 -33.98 6.35 -29.04
N ALA A 588 -32.73 6.62 -29.42
CA ALA A 588 -32.32 7.52 -30.51
C ALA A 588 -31.74 6.67 -31.64
#